data_AF-A0A2D4WSH1-F1
#
_entry.id   AF-A0A2D4WSH1-F1
#
_cell.length_a   1.000
_cell.length_b   1.000
_cell.length_c   1.000
_cell.angle_alpha   90.00
_cell.angle_beta   90.00
_cell.angle_gamma   90.00
#
_symmetry.space_group_name_H-M   'P 1'
#
loop_
_entity.id
_entity.type
_entity.pdbx_description
1 polymer ?
#
loop_
_entity_poly.entity_id
_entity_poly.type
_entity_poly.pdbx_seq_one_letter_code
_entity_poly.pdbx_strand_id
1 'polypeptide(L)'
;MPQHDKKSPNSDSAPKEAMQGLSLELAMVDDPMCALELARDYRGDTTVHLKDGTTISGFVFDVRAEQGVHPELRMDLPGEDERLSITSDRIERIDLDGRDMAAGKTWENWVRRYAEKRLAGEVASIESAPLD
;
A
#
# COMPACT_ATOMS: atom_id res chain seq x y z
N MET A 1 -21.04 30.63 -20.24
CA MET A 1 -21.09 30.36 -18.78
C MET A 1 -22.51 29.91 -18.42
N PRO A 2 -22.74 28.99 -17.48
CA PRO A 2 -21.81 28.08 -16.79
C PRO A 2 -22.11 26.60 -17.12
N GLN A 3 -21.06 25.77 -17.19
CA GLN A 3 -21.21 24.32 -17.11
C GLN A 3 -21.26 23.96 -15.62
N HIS A 4 -22.25 23.17 -15.23
CA HIS A 4 -22.35 22.63 -13.89
C HIS A 4 -21.16 21.70 -13.64
N ASP A 5 -20.22 22.15 -12.81
CA ASP A 5 -19.22 21.32 -12.15
C ASP A 5 -19.92 20.26 -11.29
N LYS A 6 -20.07 19.07 -11.84
CA LYS A 6 -20.37 17.86 -11.06
C LYS A 6 -19.10 17.46 -10.33
N LYS A 7 -19.06 17.90 -9.07
CA LYS A 7 -18.17 17.44 -8.01
C LYS A 7 -18.14 15.91 -7.97
N SER A 8 -17.08 15.30 -8.52
CA SER A 8 -16.82 13.87 -8.37
C SER A 8 -16.53 13.56 -6.90
N PRO A 9 -17.03 12.42 -6.37
CA PRO A 9 -16.87 12.07 -4.97
C PRO A 9 -15.42 11.65 -4.68
N ASN A 10 -14.96 12.08 -3.51
CA ASN A 10 -13.62 11.91 -2.94
C ASN A 10 -12.93 10.59 -3.33
N SER A 11 -11.83 10.70 -4.07
CA SER A 11 -10.75 9.72 -4.02
C SER A 11 -10.18 9.77 -2.61
N ASP A 12 -10.54 8.78 -1.79
CA ASP A 12 -10.11 8.62 -0.40
C ASP A 12 -8.64 8.12 -0.33
N SER A 13 -7.79 8.67 -1.18
CA SER A 13 -6.34 8.46 -1.18
C SER A 13 -5.77 9.31 -0.06
N ALA A 14 -5.04 8.68 0.86
CA ALA A 14 -4.29 9.44 1.87
C ALA A 14 -3.35 10.44 1.15
N PRO A 15 -3.25 11.70 1.61
CA PRO A 15 -2.39 12.68 0.98
C PRO A 15 -0.94 12.17 1.01
N LYS A 16 -0.31 12.12 -0.16
CA LYS A 16 1.06 11.59 -0.35
C LYS A 16 2.05 12.14 0.67
N GLU A 17 1.95 13.43 0.97
CA GLU A 17 2.75 14.16 1.97
C GLU A 17 2.67 13.56 3.40
N ALA A 18 1.55 12.95 3.77
CA ALA A 18 1.37 12.32 5.09
C ALA A 18 2.03 10.93 5.19
N MET A 19 2.40 10.33 4.07
CA MET A 19 2.93 8.97 3.96
C MET A 19 4.44 8.94 3.68
N GLN A 20 5.04 10.09 3.40
CA GLN A 20 6.48 10.22 3.15
C GLN A 20 7.28 9.97 4.43
N GLY A 21 8.39 9.22 4.31
CA GLY A 21 9.27 8.91 5.44
C GLY A 21 8.71 7.84 6.38
N LEU A 22 7.71 7.07 5.93
CA LEU A 22 7.14 5.96 6.66
C LEU A 22 7.95 4.69 6.41
N SER A 23 8.43 4.07 7.49
CA SER A 23 9.04 2.74 7.48
C SER A 23 8.11 1.71 8.10
N LEU A 24 7.90 0.59 7.40
CA LEU A 24 7.02 -0.50 7.80
C LEU A 24 7.81 -1.80 7.94
N GLU A 25 8.00 -2.27 9.16
CA GLU A 25 8.55 -3.60 9.40
C GLU A 25 7.43 -4.65 9.32
N LEU A 26 7.52 -5.57 8.37
CA LEU A 26 6.48 -6.57 8.15
C LEU A 26 6.31 -7.52 9.33
N ALA A 27 7.36 -7.74 10.12
CA ALA A 27 7.28 -8.56 11.33
C ALA A 27 6.39 -7.95 12.43
N MET A 28 6.15 -6.64 12.40
CA MET A 28 5.33 -5.91 13.38
C MET A 28 3.88 -5.71 12.91
N VAL A 29 3.57 -6.12 11.68
CA VAL A 29 2.24 -5.98 11.08
C VAL A 29 1.51 -7.32 11.20
N ASP A 30 0.34 -7.33 11.84
CA ASP A 30 -0.47 -8.54 12.01
C ASP A 30 -0.95 -9.12 10.66
N ASP A 31 -1.23 -8.24 9.70
CA ASP A 31 -1.59 -8.61 8.32
C ASP A 31 -0.64 -7.97 7.30
N PRO A 32 0.29 -8.75 6.70
CA PRO A 32 1.24 -8.23 5.72
C PRO A 32 0.55 -7.65 4.48
N MET A 33 -0.68 -8.08 4.16
CA MET A 33 -1.44 -7.53 3.04
C MET A 33 -1.66 -6.02 3.20
N CYS A 34 -1.97 -5.56 4.41
CA CYS A 34 -2.17 -4.14 4.70
C CYS A 34 -0.91 -3.30 4.41
N ALA A 35 0.28 -3.83 4.72
CA ALA A 35 1.55 -3.14 4.45
C ALA A 35 1.84 -3.05 2.94
N LEU A 36 1.54 -4.10 2.18
CA LEU A 36 1.72 -4.13 0.74
C LEU A 36 0.72 -3.20 0.04
N GLU A 37 -0.55 -3.22 0.45
CA GLU A 37 -1.59 -2.32 -0.07
C GLU A 37 -1.23 -0.85 0.19
N LEU A 38 -0.68 -0.55 1.36
CA LEU A 38 -0.16 0.78 1.67
C LEU A 38 0.95 1.22 0.70
N ALA A 39 1.93 0.34 0.48
CA ALA A 39 3.04 0.60 -0.42
C ALA A 39 2.54 0.88 -1.85
N ARG A 40 1.49 0.19 -2.29
CA ARG A 40 0.80 0.45 -3.55
C ARG A 40 0.13 1.82 -3.53
N ASP A 41 -0.69 2.12 -2.51
CA ASP A 41 -1.48 3.35 -2.42
C ASP A 41 -0.63 4.61 -2.27
N TYR A 42 0.59 4.50 -1.76
CA TYR A 42 1.55 5.61 -1.66
C TYR A 42 1.83 6.28 -3.02
N ARG A 43 1.81 5.52 -4.13
CA ARG A 43 2.07 6.04 -5.50
C ARG A 43 3.32 6.94 -5.55
N GLY A 44 4.40 6.47 -4.95
CA GLY A 44 5.72 7.10 -4.97
C GLY A 44 6.83 6.06 -5.02
N ASP A 45 8.07 6.53 -4.93
CA ASP A 45 9.24 5.66 -4.84
C ASP A 45 9.22 4.91 -3.50
N THR A 46 9.27 3.60 -3.58
CA THR A 46 9.23 2.70 -2.43
C THR A 46 10.52 1.90 -2.41
N THR A 47 11.15 1.83 -1.25
CA THR A 47 12.31 0.97 -1.01
C THR A 47 11.88 -0.24 -0.19
N VAL A 48 12.22 -1.42 -0.67
CA VAL A 48 11.90 -2.70 -0.04
C VAL A 48 13.20 -3.35 0.40
N HIS A 49 13.29 -3.63 1.70
CA HIS A 49 14.36 -4.42 2.29
C HIS A 49 13.90 -5.87 2.41
N LEU A 50 14.70 -6.77 1.86
CA LEU A 50 14.48 -8.21 1.96
C LEU A 50 15.25 -8.78 3.15
N LYS A 51 14.74 -9.89 3.69
CA LYS A 51 15.37 -10.64 4.80
C LYS A 51 16.75 -11.21 4.45
N ASP A 52 17.07 -11.32 3.17
CA ASP A 52 18.40 -11.72 2.69
C ASP A 52 19.42 -10.57 2.69
N GLY A 53 19.00 -9.36 3.10
CA GLY A 53 19.82 -8.14 3.13
C GLY A 53 19.76 -7.32 1.83
N THR A 54 19.09 -7.81 0.79
CA THR A 54 18.92 -7.08 -0.48
C THR A 54 17.98 -5.89 -0.27
N THR A 55 18.33 -4.75 -0.87
CA THR A 55 17.48 -3.55 -0.87
C THR A 55 17.11 -3.19 -2.31
N ILE A 56 15.83 -2.98 -2.55
CA ILE A 56 15.26 -2.79 -3.88
C ILE A 56 14.40 -1.53 -3.86
N SER A 57 14.77 -0.54 -4.67
CA SER A 57 14.01 0.72 -4.79
C SER A 57 13.28 0.75 -6.13
N GLY A 58 12.01 1.12 -6.12
CA GLY A 58 11.20 1.20 -7.33
C GLY A 58 9.78 1.68 -7.07
N PHE A 59 8.96 1.63 -8.12
CA PHE A 59 7.57 2.05 -8.06
C PHE A 59 6.65 0.84 -7.89
N VAL A 60 5.86 0.82 -6.81
CA VAL A 60 4.84 -0.22 -6.60
C VAL A 60 3.61 0.09 -7.45
N PHE A 61 3.29 -0.81 -8.39
CA PHE A 61 2.12 -0.64 -9.27
C PHE A 61 0.98 -1.60 -8.94
N ASP A 62 1.25 -2.76 -8.32
CA ASP A 62 0.26 -3.81 -8.08
C ASP A 62 0.62 -4.66 -6.85
N VAL A 63 -0.40 -5.26 -6.23
CA VAL A 63 -0.27 -6.21 -5.12
C VAL A 63 -1.18 -7.38 -5.41
N ARG A 64 -0.63 -8.59 -5.40
CA ARG A 64 -1.38 -9.82 -5.62
C ARG A 64 -1.55 -10.57 -4.32
N ALA A 65 -2.77 -11.01 -4.06
CA ALA A 65 -3.08 -11.93 -2.97
C ALA A 65 -3.83 -13.12 -3.54
N GLU A 66 -3.28 -14.31 -3.33
CA GLU A 66 -3.91 -15.58 -3.69
C GLU A 66 -4.18 -16.38 -2.42
N GLN A 67 -5.28 -17.14 -2.39
CA GLN A 67 -5.63 -17.89 -1.19
C GLN A 67 -4.58 -18.95 -0.88
N GLY A 68 -4.10 -18.95 0.36
CA GLY A 68 -3.10 -19.92 0.84
C GLY A 68 -1.65 -19.60 0.45
N VAL A 69 -1.39 -18.42 -0.12
CA VAL A 69 -0.05 -17.94 -0.49
C VAL A 69 0.23 -16.60 0.17
N HIS A 70 1.50 -16.34 0.48
CA HIS A 70 1.94 -15.02 0.93
C HIS A 70 1.65 -13.96 -0.14
N PRO A 71 1.07 -12.80 0.21
CA PRO A 71 0.80 -11.75 -0.78
C PRO A 71 2.11 -11.26 -1.40
N GLU A 72 2.02 -10.84 -2.66
CA GLU A 72 3.13 -10.48 -3.53
C GLU A 72 3.06 -9.00 -3.93
N LEU A 73 4.15 -8.29 -3.71
CA LEU A 73 4.36 -6.89 -4.07
C LEU A 73 4.99 -6.81 -5.45
N ARG A 74 4.41 -6.02 -6.37
CA ARG A 74 4.91 -5.89 -7.74
C ARG A 74 5.41 -4.48 -8.01
N MET A 75 6.64 -4.40 -8.49
CA MET A 75 7.40 -3.16 -8.62
C MET A 75 8.01 -3.02 -10.02
N ASP A 76 7.99 -1.80 -10.55
CA ASP A 76 8.80 -1.38 -11.70
C ASP A 76 10.08 -0.75 -11.16
N LEU A 77 11.25 -1.20 -11.65
CA LEU A 77 12.55 -0.70 -11.22
C LEU A 77 13.01 0.43 -12.16
N PRO A 78 13.61 1.51 -11.64
CA PRO A 78 14.06 2.62 -12.47
C PRO A 78 15.23 2.18 -13.36
N GLY A 79 15.04 2.24 -14.67
CA GLY A 79 16.08 1.89 -15.66
C GLY A 79 16.10 0.42 -16.05
N GLU A 80 15.16 -0.39 -15.56
CA GLU A 80 14.95 -1.77 -15.97
C GLU A 80 13.57 -1.92 -16.62
N ASP A 81 13.49 -2.70 -17.71
CA ASP A 81 12.20 -3.07 -18.33
C ASP A 81 11.55 -4.27 -17.63
N GLU A 82 12.25 -4.90 -16.68
CA GLU A 82 11.77 -6.07 -15.97
C GLU A 82 10.93 -5.67 -14.74
N ARG A 83 9.77 -6.32 -14.61
CA ARG A 83 8.90 -6.19 -13.44
C ARG A 83 9.33 -7.16 -12.39
N LEU A 84 9.58 -6.64 -11.19
CA LEU A 84 9.90 -7.48 -10.06
C LEU A 84 8.65 -7.81 -9.27
N SER A 85 8.54 -9.07 -8.86
CA SER A 85 7.56 -9.50 -7.89
C SER A 85 8.24 -10.08 -6.65
N ILE A 86 7.79 -9.66 -5.46
CA ILE A 86 8.39 -10.03 -4.18
C ILE A 86 7.29 -10.50 -3.23
N THR A 87 7.39 -11.73 -2.73
CA THR A 87 6.48 -12.25 -1.71
C THR A 87 6.74 -11.62 -0.35
N SER A 88 5.68 -11.37 0.40
CA SER A 88 5.74 -10.76 1.74
C SER A 88 6.55 -11.57 2.76
N ASP A 89 6.73 -12.89 2.56
CA ASP A 89 7.61 -13.68 3.43
C ASP A 89 9.08 -13.30 3.28
N ARG A 90 9.49 -12.79 2.12
CA ARG A 90 10.86 -12.36 1.84
C ARG A 90 11.11 -10.93 2.25
N ILE A 91 10.06 -10.13 2.37
CA ILE A 91 10.15 -8.72 2.74
C ILE A 91 10.36 -8.62 4.25
N GLU A 92 11.37 -7.85 4.64
CA GLU A 92 11.66 -7.49 6.03
C GLU A 92 11.02 -6.15 6.37
N ARG A 93 11.27 -5.15 5.53
CA ARG A 93 10.83 -3.77 5.73
C ARG A 93 10.46 -3.09 4.42
N ILE A 94 9.47 -2.22 4.45
CA ILE A 94 9.10 -1.33 3.33
C ILE A 94 9.24 0.11 3.80
N ASP A 95 10.03 0.89 3.09
CA ASP A 95 10.24 2.32 3.31
C ASP A 95 9.57 3.10 2.17
N LEU A 96 8.62 3.97 2.52
CA LEU A 96 7.96 4.87 1.58
C LEU A 96 8.83 6.13 1.45
N ASP A 97 9.75 6.08 0.50
CA ASP A 97 10.70 7.16 0.24
C ASP A 97 9.97 8.32 -0.44
N GLY A 98 9.39 9.18 0.39
CA GLY A 98 9.22 10.56 0.00
C GLY A 98 10.56 11.20 0.22
N ARG A 99 11.17 11.73 -0.84
CA ARG A 99 12.43 12.47 -0.81
C ARG A 99 12.40 13.62 0.21
N ASP A 100 12.52 13.29 1.50
CA ASP A 100 13.11 14.00 2.63
C ASP A 100 12.91 13.12 3.89
N MET A 101 14.03 12.71 4.51
CA MET A 101 14.05 11.89 5.71
C MET A 101 13.56 12.69 6.93
N ALA A 102 12.28 12.62 7.30
CA ALA A 102 11.81 12.97 8.65
C ALA A 102 10.36 12.54 8.91
N ALA A 103 10.15 11.48 9.70
CA ALA A 103 9.19 11.43 10.83
C ALA A 103 8.79 9.99 11.20
N GLY A 104 9.51 9.39 12.13
CA GLY A 104 9.21 8.05 12.68
C GLY A 104 7.99 7.95 13.61
N LYS A 105 6.80 8.46 13.23
CA LYS A 105 5.56 8.38 14.05
C LYS A 105 4.24 8.13 13.30
N THR A 106 4.27 7.77 12.02
CA THR A 106 3.06 7.65 11.18
C THR A 106 2.51 6.22 11.03
N TRP A 107 3.25 5.19 11.46
CA TRP A 107 2.87 3.77 11.36
C TRP A 107 1.60 3.42 12.14
N GLU A 108 1.58 3.61 13.47
CA GLU A 108 0.43 3.23 14.31
C GLU A 108 -0.84 3.97 13.90
N ASN A 109 -0.70 5.24 13.53
CA ASN A 109 -1.84 6.09 13.21
C ASN A 109 -2.44 5.74 11.84
N TRP A 110 -1.61 5.30 10.88
CA TRP A 110 -2.08 4.79 9.60
C TRP A 110 -2.70 3.39 9.77
N VAL A 111 -2.01 2.47 10.45
CA VAL A 111 -2.51 1.11 10.70
C VAL A 111 -3.83 1.16 11.48
N ARG A 112 -3.93 2.00 12.52
CA ARG A 112 -5.19 2.17 13.27
C ARG A 112 -6.31 2.71 12.39
N ARG A 113 -6.06 3.76 11.59
CA ARG A 113 -7.09 4.31 10.66
C ARG A 113 -7.50 3.32 9.59
N TYR A 114 -6.57 2.51 9.10
CA TYR A 114 -6.84 1.52 8.07
C TYR A 114 -7.55 0.29 8.65
N ALA A 115 -7.12 -0.20 9.82
CA ALA A 115 -7.80 -1.25 10.57
C ALA A 115 -9.22 -0.83 10.95
N GLU A 116 -9.42 0.41 11.41
CA GLU A 116 -10.75 0.98 11.66
C GLU A 116 -11.58 1.06 10.37
N LYS A 117 -10.99 1.42 9.22
CA LYS A 117 -11.68 1.41 7.92
C LYS A 117 -11.99 0.01 7.39
N ARG A 118 -11.12 -0.98 7.59
CA ARG A 118 -11.38 -2.38 7.20
C ARG A 118 -12.41 -3.04 8.11
N LEU A 119 -12.37 -2.79 9.42
CA LEU A 119 -13.43 -3.21 10.35
C LEU A 119 -14.76 -2.52 10.02
N ALA A 120 -14.75 -1.23 9.69
CA ALA A 120 -15.96 -0.52 9.25
C ALA A 120 -16.40 -0.92 7.83
N GLY A 121 -15.55 -1.61 7.08
CA GLY A 121 -15.79 -2.12 5.73
C GLY A 121 -16.50 -3.47 5.66
N GLU A 122 -16.75 -4.14 6.79
CA GLU A 122 -17.63 -5.32 6.86
C GLU A 122 -19.13 -4.97 6.74
N VAL A 123 -19.45 -3.72 6.37
CA VAL A 123 -20.76 -3.29 5.84
C VAL A 123 -20.65 -2.67 4.45
N ALA A 124 -19.71 -3.13 3.61
CA ALA A 124 -19.94 -3.08 2.17
C ALA A 124 -20.77 -4.31 1.79
N SER A 125 -22.08 -4.17 2.01
CA SER A 125 -23.11 -5.05 1.51
C SER A 125 -22.84 -5.39 0.04
N ILE A 126 -22.33 -6.59 -0.22
CA ILE A 126 -22.60 -7.25 -1.49
C ILE A 126 -24.04 -7.70 -1.37
N GLU A 127 -24.98 -6.78 -1.64
CA GLU A 127 -26.26 -7.16 -2.20
C GLU A 127 -25.95 -7.76 -3.58
N SER A 128 -25.62 -9.05 -3.58
CA SER A 128 -25.98 -9.93 -4.69
C SER A 128 -27.48 -9.74 -4.89
N ALA A 129 -27.85 -9.01 -5.93
CA ALA A 129 -29.25 -8.87 -6.31
C ALA A 129 -29.90 -10.27 -6.41
N PRO A 130 -30.96 -10.58 -5.66
CA PRO A 130 -31.81 -11.71 -6.00
C PRO A 130 -32.78 -11.31 -7.12
N LEU A 131 -32.77 -12.12 -8.19
CA LEU A 131 -33.89 -12.54 -9.04
C LEU A 131 -34.81 -11.47 -9.68
N ASP A 132 -34.87 -11.50 -11.02
CA ASP A 132 -36.00 -12.13 -11.74
C ASP A 132 -35.49 -12.78 -13.04
#